data_AF-A0A1W0E649-F1
#
_entry.id   AF-A0A1W0E649-F1
#
_cell.length_a   1.000
_cell.length_b   1.000
_cell.length_c   1.000
_cell.angle_alpha   90.00
_cell.angle_beta   90.00
_cell.angle_gamma   90.00
#
_symmetry.space_group_name_H-M   'P 1'
#
loop_
_entity.id
_entity.type
_entity.pdbx_description
1 polymer ?
#
loop_
_entity_poly.entity_id
_entity_poly.type
_entity_poly.pdbx_seq_one_letter_code
_entity_poly.pdbx_strand_id
1 'polypeptide(L)'
;MSKYKEIESHIKVLRKAYDQPLLFYVIHCRLRNLLCQYPLKTFTNDMIRLICFSAMPNTLPNQGLELKITKVMNLIKPSNIFSHGHENHDRNEDKFKLMIIIFYLLNRPEKNINHMVLFNLVTNFLGHDDVIDSLIIAVVRKISVASVFDGEVNSKLTKDAYLHVLQTLKNTKLSLGNKIACIPCFIGLKYPIEIDFFIDVTAKSSFLVFKYFEYLVFFVKYSESASFGKLPEHPDFVLGVQQIVDNSYFLPDSSNIDDLSLLLLEDDNVIKYLQLKYNLASDKEKFKEKVLDFMFALN
;
A
#
# COMPACT_ATOMS: atom_id res chain seq x y z
N MET A 1 8.45 31.97 3.12
CA MET A 1 7.17 31.37 3.57
C MET A 1 7.49 30.51 4.80
N SER A 2 6.69 30.53 5.88
CA SER A 2 7.00 29.69 7.05
C SER A 2 6.94 28.21 6.66
N LYS A 3 7.93 27.38 7.05
CA LYS A 3 7.97 25.93 6.76
C LYS A 3 6.67 25.21 7.13
N TYR A 4 5.97 25.70 8.16
CA TYR A 4 4.65 25.21 8.53
C TYR A 4 3.60 25.42 7.42
N LYS A 5 3.60 26.58 6.75
CA LYS A 5 2.69 26.86 5.61
C LYS A 5 2.98 25.98 4.40
N GLU A 6 4.24 25.61 4.21
CA GLU A 6 4.68 24.70 3.14
C GLU A 6 4.18 23.27 3.40
N ILE A 7 4.28 22.79 4.65
CA ILE A 7 3.71 21.50 5.07
C ILE A 7 2.19 21.49 4.93
N GLU A 8 1.49 22.56 5.37
CA GLU A 8 0.04 22.66 5.19
C GLU A 8 -0.37 22.67 3.71
N SER A 9 0.42 23.33 2.85
CA SER A 9 0.21 23.32 1.40
C SER A 9 0.36 21.92 0.82
N HIS A 10 1.41 21.19 1.20
CA HIS A 10 1.61 19.79 0.77
C HIS A 10 0.49 18.88 1.25
N ILE A 11 0.01 19.04 2.48
CA ILE A 11 -1.13 18.28 3.01
C ILE A 11 -2.40 18.56 2.19
N LYS A 12 -2.64 19.81 1.80
CA LYS A 12 -3.79 20.17 0.94
C LYS A 12 -3.70 19.49 -0.43
N VAL A 13 -2.51 19.40 -1.02
CA VAL A 13 -2.30 18.70 -2.30
C VAL A 13 -2.46 17.19 -2.12
N LEU A 14 -1.90 16.61 -1.06
CA LEU A 14 -2.03 15.18 -0.74
C LEU A 14 -3.51 14.77 -0.56
N ARG A 15 -4.33 15.63 0.05
CA ARG A 15 -5.79 15.44 0.17
C ARG A 15 -6.54 15.41 -1.16
N LYS A 16 -5.96 15.94 -2.23
CA LYS A 16 -6.57 15.93 -3.58
C LYS A 16 -6.10 14.74 -4.42
N ALA A 17 -5.07 14.01 -4.00
CA ALA A 17 -4.46 12.93 -4.76
C ALA A 17 -4.82 11.52 -4.25
N TYR A 18 -5.73 11.39 -3.29
CA TYR A 18 -6.08 10.11 -2.64
C TYR A 18 -6.66 9.05 -3.59
N ASP A 19 -7.20 9.48 -4.73
CA ASP A 19 -7.72 8.64 -5.80
C ASP A 19 -6.65 8.26 -6.84
N GLN A 20 -5.46 8.86 -6.75
CA GLN A 20 -4.32 8.66 -7.63
C GLN A 20 -3.13 8.09 -6.83
N PRO A 21 -3.03 6.76 -6.66
CA PRO A 21 -2.10 6.13 -5.72
C PRO A 21 -0.63 6.50 -5.93
N LEU A 22 -0.19 6.56 -7.19
CA LEU A 22 1.19 6.92 -7.54
C LEU A 22 1.48 8.37 -7.17
N LEU A 23 0.57 9.28 -7.52
CA LEU A 23 0.71 10.69 -7.20
C LEU A 23 0.66 10.91 -5.69
N PHE A 24 -0.26 10.24 -4.99
CA PHE A 24 -0.32 10.24 -3.53
C PHE A 24 1.01 9.84 -2.92
N TYR A 25 1.61 8.74 -3.40
CA TYR A 25 2.90 8.24 -2.93
C TYR A 25 4.02 9.26 -3.15
N VAL A 26 4.11 9.87 -4.34
CA VAL A 26 5.14 10.88 -4.64
C VAL A 26 5.01 12.10 -3.72
N ILE A 27 3.80 12.64 -3.55
CA ILE A 27 3.55 13.78 -2.66
C ILE A 27 3.86 13.41 -1.20
N HIS A 28 3.51 12.18 -0.80
CA HIS A 28 3.78 11.65 0.53
C HIS A 28 5.28 11.50 0.82
N CYS A 29 6.06 11.05 -0.16
CA CYS A 29 7.52 11.03 -0.10
C CYS A 29 8.13 12.44 -0.03
N ARG A 30 7.61 13.42 -0.79
CA ARG A 30 8.03 14.83 -0.67
C ARG A 30 7.73 15.37 0.72
N LEU A 31 6.57 15.06 1.29
CA LEU A 31 6.22 15.44 2.66
C LEU A 31 7.22 14.88 3.69
N ARG A 32 7.67 13.63 3.52
CA ARG A 32 8.74 13.06 4.37
C ARG A 32 10.00 13.91 4.34
N ASN A 33 10.47 14.32 3.16
CA ASN A 33 11.68 15.13 3.02
C ASN A 33 11.56 16.49 3.73
N LEU A 34 10.39 17.12 3.65
CA LEU A 34 10.12 18.36 4.38
C LEU A 34 10.13 18.16 5.89
N LEU A 35 9.55 17.05 6.37
CA LEU A 35 9.47 16.73 7.79
C LEU A 35 10.82 16.34 8.40
N CYS A 36 11.75 15.73 7.63
CA CYS A 36 13.11 15.48 8.09
C CYS A 36 13.84 16.76 8.53
N GLN A 37 13.41 17.92 8.01
CA GLN A 37 13.99 19.23 8.31
C GLN A 37 13.20 20.02 9.38
N TYR A 38 12.19 19.41 10.02
CA TYR A 38 11.27 20.09 10.93
C TYR A 38 10.87 19.22 12.14
N PRO A 39 11.01 19.70 13.39
CA PRO A 39 10.67 18.90 14.56
C PRO A 39 9.15 18.61 14.63
N LEU A 40 8.79 17.33 14.72
CA LEU A 40 7.38 16.87 14.76
C LEU A 40 6.59 17.32 16.00
N LYS A 41 7.26 17.80 17.05
CA LYS A 41 6.65 18.26 18.32
C LYS A 41 5.81 19.54 18.17
N THR A 42 5.92 20.23 17.04
CA THR A 42 5.28 21.55 16.83
C THR A 42 3.82 21.48 16.37
N PHE A 43 3.29 20.32 16.01
CA PHE A 43 1.92 20.17 15.52
C PHE A 43 0.94 19.86 16.65
N THR A 44 -0.03 20.73 16.89
CA THR A 44 -1.10 20.53 17.92
C THR A 44 -2.32 19.80 17.36
N ASN A 45 -2.55 19.85 16.05
CA ASN A 45 -3.66 19.17 15.39
C ASN A 45 -3.37 17.67 15.19
N ASP A 46 -4.22 16.80 15.75
CA ASP A 46 -4.03 15.34 15.70
C ASP A 46 -4.02 14.75 14.29
N MET A 47 -4.85 15.27 13.38
CA MET A 47 -4.89 14.80 11.98
C MET A 47 -3.61 15.19 11.24
N ILE A 48 -3.10 16.40 11.47
CA ILE A 48 -1.81 16.82 10.90
C ILE A 48 -0.68 15.96 11.48
N ARG A 49 -0.69 15.69 12.79
CA ARG A 49 0.27 14.78 13.42
C ARG A 49 0.20 13.38 12.81
N LEU A 50 -1.00 12.85 12.58
CA LEU A 50 -1.20 11.55 11.95
C LEU A 50 -0.63 11.53 10.53
N ILE A 51 -0.90 12.56 9.73
CA ILE A 51 -0.35 12.68 8.36
C ILE A 51 1.18 12.78 8.41
N CYS A 52 1.75 13.53 9.35
CA CYS A 52 3.20 13.61 9.51
C CYS A 52 3.82 12.27 9.91
N PHE A 53 3.23 11.56 10.88
CA PHE A 53 3.68 10.22 11.26
C PHE A 53 3.37 9.16 10.19
N SER A 54 2.44 9.44 9.28
CA SER A 54 2.24 8.60 8.11
C SER A 54 3.39 8.73 7.12
N ALA A 55 4.08 9.87 7.07
CA ALA A 55 5.19 10.14 6.16
C ALA A 55 6.58 9.93 6.77
N MET A 56 6.71 10.09 8.09
CA MET A 56 7.99 9.94 8.79
C MET A 56 7.90 8.86 9.87
N PRO A 57 8.86 7.90 9.91
CA PRO A 57 8.88 6.88 10.94
C PRO A 57 8.92 7.47 12.35
N ASN A 58 8.11 6.90 13.25
CA ASN A 58 8.13 7.27 14.66
C ASN A 58 8.22 6.01 15.52
N THR A 59 9.27 5.94 16.34
CA THR A 59 9.56 4.80 17.21
C THR A 59 8.85 4.84 18.56
N LEU A 60 8.26 5.97 18.94
CA LEU A 60 7.61 6.13 20.25
C LEU A 60 6.18 5.56 20.24
N PRO A 61 5.78 4.75 21.23
CA PRO A 61 4.38 4.36 21.41
C PRO A 61 3.48 5.62 21.52
N ASN A 62 2.36 5.66 20.79
CA ASN A 62 1.46 6.82 20.78
C ASN A 62 0.02 6.39 21.03
N GLN A 63 -0.22 5.82 22.24
CA GLN A 63 -1.50 5.25 22.63
C GLN A 63 -2.66 6.26 22.49
N GLY A 64 -2.42 7.53 22.79
CA GLY A 64 -3.44 8.58 22.65
C GLY A 64 -3.85 8.83 21.20
N LEU A 65 -2.92 8.78 20.25
CA LEU A 65 -3.22 8.87 18.82
C LEU A 65 -3.88 7.58 18.31
N GLU A 66 -3.42 6.41 18.77
CA GLU A 66 -3.98 5.12 18.39
C GLU A 66 -5.45 4.98 18.79
N LEU A 67 -5.84 5.43 19.99
CA LEU A 67 -7.24 5.49 20.41
C LEU A 67 -8.09 6.38 19.50
N LYS A 68 -7.52 7.48 19.00
CA LYS A 68 -8.19 8.38 18.04
C LYS A 68 -8.30 7.73 16.67
N ILE A 69 -7.26 7.03 16.20
CA ILE A 69 -7.30 6.24 14.96
C ILE A 69 -8.43 5.22 15.02
N THR A 70 -8.55 4.44 16.10
CA THR A 70 -9.64 3.46 16.24
C THR A 70 -11.02 4.13 16.18
N LYS A 71 -11.18 5.31 16.81
CA LYS A 71 -12.43 6.08 16.70
C LYS A 71 -12.71 6.53 15.26
N VAL A 72 -11.69 7.05 14.56
CA VAL A 72 -11.82 7.45 13.16
C VAL A 72 -12.19 6.25 12.28
N MET A 73 -11.52 5.11 12.44
CA MET A 73 -11.80 3.89 11.70
C MET A 73 -13.23 3.39 11.89
N ASN A 74 -13.78 3.49 13.11
CA ASN A 74 -15.17 3.09 13.37
C ASN A 74 -16.21 4.01 12.68
N LEU A 75 -15.81 5.23 12.30
CA LEU A 75 -16.66 6.17 11.57
C LEU A 75 -16.57 5.96 10.05
N ILE A 76 -15.43 5.49 9.56
CA ILE A 76 -15.22 5.17 8.15
C ILE A 76 -15.98 3.89 7.82
N LYS A 77 -16.97 3.99 6.93
CA LYS A 77 -17.71 2.82 6.44
C LYS A 77 -17.17 2.37 5.09
N PRO A 78 -16.89 1.08 4.87
CA PRO A 78 -16.47 0.57 3.56
C PRO A 78 -17.45 0.94 2.44
N SER A 79 -18.76 0.88 2.73
CA SER A 79 -19.81 1.33 1.81
C SER A 79 -19.66 2.79 1.36
N ASN A 80 -19.12 3.67 2.20
CA ASN A 80 -18.92 5.07 1.85
C ASN A 80 -17.73 5.26 0.90
N ILE A 81 -16.71 4.42 1.02
CA ILE A 81 -15.48 4.51 0.19
C ILE A 81 -15.67 3.81 -1.16
N PHE A 82 -16.30 2.64 -1.14
CA PHE A 82 -16.29 1.69 -2.27
C PHE A 82 -17.61 1.63 -3.05
N SER A 83 -18.65 2.38 -2.67
CA SER A 83 -19.90 2.40 -3.44
C SER A 83 -19.75 3.14 -4.78
N HIS A 84 -20.41 2.60 -5.82
CA HIS A 84 -20.54 3.25 -7.12
C HIS A 84 -21.70 4.25 -7.07
N GLY A 85 -21.36 5.53 -6.92
CA GLY A 85 -22.28 6.66 -6.88
C GLY A 85 -21.49 7.97 -6.88
N HIS A 86 -22.15 9.08 -7.20
CA HIS A 86 -21.54 10.40 -7.37
C HIS A 86 -20.51 10.76 -6.28
N GLU A 87 -19.43 11.42 -6.68
CA GLU A 87 -18.35 11.93 -5.83
C GLU A 87 -18.91 12.82 -4.70
N ASN A 88 -19.22 12.23 -3.56
CA ASN A 88 -19.56 12.97 -2.36
C ASN A 88 -18.27 13.36 -1.63
N HIS A 89 -18.20 14.60 -1.15
CA HIS A 89 -17.05 15.13 -0.41
C HIS A 89 -16.65 14.21 0.77
N ASP A 90 -17.62 13.61 1.45
CA ASP A 90 -17.40 12.71 2.59
C ASP A 90 -16.69 11.40 2.21
N ARG A 91 -16.98 10.85 1.02
CA ARG A 91 -16.32 9.64 0.49
C ARG A 91 -14.83 9.88 0.26
N ASN A 92 -14.50 11.04 -0.30
CA ASN A 92 -13.14 11.44 -0.64
C ASN A 92 -12.30 11.63 0.63
N GLU A 93 -12.92 12.21 1.65
CA GLU A 93 -12.28 12.40 2.95
C GLU A 93 -12.03 11.08 3.68
N ASP A 94 -12.98 10.14 3.65
CA ASP A 94 -12.86 8.83 4.28
C ASP A 94 -11.79 7.96 3.60
N LYS A 95 -11.72 7.96 2.26
CA LYS A 95 -10.66 7.26 1.51
C LYS A 95 -9.28 7.84 1.85
N PHE A 96 -9.16 9.17 1.89
CA PHE A 96 -7.93 9.84 2.31
C PHE A 96 -7.51 9.45 3.74
N LYS A 97 -8.44 9.50 4.70
CA LYS A 97 -8.17 9.11 6.10
C LYS A 97 -7.69 7.66 6.18
N LEU A 98 -8.34 6.75 5.46
CA LEU A 98 -7.95 5.35 5.40
C LEU A 98 -6.52 5.17 4.87
N MET A 99 -6.18 5.83 3.75
CA MET A 99 -4.81 5.79 3.22
C MET A 99 -3.79 6.29 4.24
N ILE A 100 -4.04 7.44 4.87
CA ILE A 100 -3.16 8.00 5.91
C ILE A 100 -2.97 7.03 7.07
N ILE A 101 -4.02 6.33 7.50
CA ILE A 101 -3.94 5.31 8.57
C ILE A 101 -3.07 4.13 8.13
N ILE A 102 -3.22 3.65 6.89
CA ILE A 102 -2.41 2.53 6.39
C ILE A 102 -0.94 2.94 6.26
N PHE A 103 -0.65 4.11 5.68
CA PHE A 103 0.70 4.65 5.60
C PHE A 103 1.31 4.92 6.98
N TYR A 104 0.51 5.33 7.95
CA TYR A 104 0.90 5.40 9.36
C TYR A 104 1.37 4.03 9.85
N LEU A 105 0.60 2.96 9.69
CA LEU A 105 1.04 1.62 10.11
C LEU A 105 2.30 1.15 9.38
N LEU A 106 2.43 1.41 8.07
CA LEU A 106 3.61 1.05 7.28
C LEU A 106 4.89 1.72 7.81
N ASN A 107 4.79 2.93 8.35
CA ASN A 107 5.93 3.69 8.92
C ASN A 107 6.14 3.47 10.43
N ARG A 108 5.34 2.61 11.08
CA ARG A 108 5.54 2.24 12.50
C ARG A 108 6.44 1.01 12.63
N PRO A 109 7.32 0.95 13.66
CA PRO A 109 7.95 -0.31 14.03
C PRO A 109 6.90 -1.38 14.34
N GLU A 110 7.18 -2.63 14.03
CA GLU A 110 6.27 -3.77 14.11
C GLU A 110 5.78 -3.99 15.54
N LYS A 111 6.67 -3.83 16.52
CA LYS A 111 6.33 -3.83 17.96
C LYS A 111 5.31 -2.78 18.40
N ASN A 112 5.15 -1.72 17.60
CA ASN A 112 4.27 -0.60 17.87
C ASN A 112 3.02 -0.58 16.96
N ILE A 113 2.84 -1.57 16.08
CA ILE A 113 1.61 -1.67 15.29
C ILE A 113 0.47 -2.08 16.22
N ASN A 114 -0.58 -1.28 16.25
CA ASN A 114 -1.73 -1.52 17.11
C ASN A 114 -2.60 -2.64 16.54
N HIS A 115 -2.73 -3.76 17.26
CA HIS A 115 -3.49 -4.94 16.82
C HIS A 115 -4.97 -4.61 16.51
N MET A 116 -5.63 -3.74 17.27
CA MET A 116 -7.04 -3.38 17.02
C MET A 116 -7.22 -2.63 15.69
N VAL A 117 -6.29 -1.74 15.37
CA VAL A 117 -6.28 -1.00 14.09
C VAL A 117 -6.05 -1.98 12.93
N LEU A 118 -5.07 -2.88 13.07
CA LEU A 118 -4.79 -3.92 12.08
C LEU A 118 -6.02 -4.80 11.82
N PHE A 119 -6.69 -5.25 12.87
CA PHE A 119 -7.89 -6.06 12.75
C PHE A 119 -9.02 -5.35 12.03
N ASN A 120 -9.30 -4.11 12.41
CA ASN A 120 -10.34 -3.33 11.77
C ASN A 120 -10.03 -3.14 10.27
N LEU A 121 -8.75 -2.91 9.91
CA LEU A 121 -8.32 -2.81 8.51
C LEU A 121 -8.61 -4.09 7.74
N VAL A 122 -8.13 -5.23 8.24
CA VAL A 122 -8.24 -6.51 7.55
C VAL A 122 -9.69 -6.98 7.46
N THR A 123 -10.46 -6.88 8.54
CA THR A 123 -11.84 -7.38 8.59
C THR A 123 -12.80 -6.52 7.78
N ASN A 124 -12.62 -5.19 7.75
CA ASN A 124 -13.61 -4.29 7.16
C ASN A 124 -13.22 -3.74 5.79
N PHE A 125 -11.93 -3.70 5.43
CA PHE A 125 -11.50 -2.98 4.22
C PHE A 125 -10.80 -3.86 3.18
N LEU A 126 -10.37 -5.07 3.54
CA LEU A 126 -9.76 -6.00 2.60
C LEU A 126 -10.81 -6.60 1.65
N GLY A 127 -10.48 -6.67 0.35
CA GLY A 127 -11.32 -7.26 -0.70
C GLY A 127 -12.22 -6.27 -1.42
N HIS A 128 -12.01 -4.97 -1.20
CA HIS A 128 -12.85 -3.91 -1.76
C HIS A 128 -12.19 -3.10 -2.89
N ASP A 129 -10.88 -2.85 -2.81
CA ASP A 129 -10.12 -2.03 -3.76
C ASP A 129 -8.69 -2.55 -3.85
N ASP A 130 -8.22 -2.79 -5.07
CA ASP A 130 -6.98 -3.52 -5.31
C ASP A 130 -5.73 -2.83 -4.74
N VAL A 131 -5.74 -1.50 -4.73
CA VAL A 131 -4.63 -0.69 -4.21
C VAL A 131 -4.67 -0.69 -2.69
N ILE A 132 -5.86 -0.51 -2.10
CA ILE A 132 -6.01 -0.56 -0.63
C ILE A 132 -5.65 -1.95 -0.11
N ASP A 133 -6.08 -3.00 -0.80
CA ASP A 133 -5.72 -4.38 -0.50
C ASP A 133 -4.20 -4.58 -0.50
N SER A 134 -3.51 -4.08 -1.54
CA SER A 134 -2.03 -4.13 -1.62
C SER A 134 -1.36 -3.49 -0.40
N LEU A 135 -1.89 -2.35 0.04
CA LEU A 135 -1.34 -1.61 1.19
C LEU A 135 -1.64 -2.32 2.52
N ILE A 136 -2.84 -2.88 2.70
CA ILE A 136 -3.21 -3.68 3.88
C ILE A 136 -2.30 -4.92 3.96
N ILE A 137 -2.12 -5.63 2.84
CA ILE A 137 -1.24 -6.80 2.72
C ILE A 137 0.20 -6.43 3.09
N ALA A 138 0.69 -5.28 2.63
CA ALA A 138 2.02 -4.80 2.98
C ALA A 138 2.21 -4.58 4.49
N VAL A 139 1.18 -4.10 5.21
CA VAL A 139 1.21 -3.98 6.68
C VAL A 139 1.28 -5.36 7.34
N VAL A 140 0.44 -6.31 6.90
CA VAL A 140 0.42 -7.67 7.47
C VAL A 140 1.75 -8.37 7.22
N ARG A 141 2.25 -8.31 5.98
CA ARG A 141 3.53 -8.89 5.57
C ARG A 141 4.69 -8.37 6.42
N LYS A 142 4.72 -7.07 6.69
CA LYS A 142 5.75 -6.45 7.54
C LYS A 142 5.81 -7.13 8.92
N ILE A 143 4.65 -7.40 9.51
CA ILE A 143 4.54 -8.09 10.80
C ILE A 143 5.02 -9.55 10.69
N SER A 144 4.61 -10.27 9.64
CA SER A 144 5.00 -11.67 9.42
C SER A 144 6.53 -11.80 9.31
N VAL A 145 7.11 -10.95 8.47
CA VAL A 145 8.53 -11.02 8.11
C VAL A 145 9.43 -10.55 9.24
N ALA A 146 8.96 -9.67 10.13
CA ALA A 146 9.73 -9.27 11.31
C ALA A 146 10.19 -10.47 12.14
N SER A 147 9.34 -11.50 12.31
CA SER A 147 9.68 -12.70 13.08
C SER A 147 10.86 -13.49 12.49
N VAL A 148 11.07 -13.40 11.16
CA VAL A 148 12.15 -14.08 10.43
C VAL A 148 13.51 -13.43 10.66
N PHE A 149 13.52 -12.11 10.91
CA PHE A 149 14.73 -11.31 11.05
C PHE A 149 14.92 -10.82 12.49
N ASP A 150 14.52 -11.64 13.46
CA ASP A 150 14.62 -11.35 14.91
C ASP A 150 13.99 -10.01 15.33
N GLY A 151 13.00 -9.56 14.57
CA GLY A 151 12.24 -8.34 14.83
C GLY A 151 11.18 -8.56 15.91
N GLU A 152 11.06 -7.60 16.82
CA GLU A 152 10.03 -7.60 17.85
C GLU A 152 8.65 -7.26 17.25
N VAL A 153 7.66 -8.14 17.47
CA VAL A 153 6.24 -7.90 17.15
C VAL A 153 5.50 -7.48 18.41
N ASN A 154 4.41 -6.72 18.26
CA ASN A 154 3.61 -6.26 19.40
C ASN A 154 3.08 -7.46 20.20
N SER A 155 3.42 -7.55 21.48
CA SER A 155 3.01 -8.66 22.36
C SER A 155 1.49 -8.77 22.55
N LYS A 156 0.73 -7.69 22.27
CA LYS A 156 -0.73 -7.70 22.30
C LYS A 156 -1.36 -8.32 21.05
N LEU A 157 -0.59 -8.46 19.96
CA LEU A 157 -1.02 -9.24 18.81
C LEU A 157 -0.86 -10.72 19.16
N THR A 158 -1.88 -11.27 19.82
CA THR A 158 -1.85 -12.67 20.24
C THR A 158 -1.87 -13.58 19.02
N LYS A 159 -1.44 -14.83 19.25
CA LYS A 159 -1.42 -15.86 18.22
C LYS A 159 -2.80 -16.07 17.57
N ASP A 160 -3.85 -16.24 18.36
CA ASP A 160 -5.21 -16.48 17.85
C ASP A 160 -5.71 -15.29 17.06
N ALA A 161 -5.35 -14.10 17.54
CA ALA A 161 -5.67 -12.86 16.87
C ALA A 161 -5.03 -12.77 15.48
N TYR A 162 -3.75 -13.08 15.40
CA TYR A 162 -3.03 -13.08 14.14
C TYR A 162 -3.49 -14.19 13.19
N LEU A 163 -3.85 -15.36 13.72
CA LEU A 163 -4.43 -16.44 12.93
C LEU A 163 -5.74 -16.00 12.24
N HIS A 164 -6.60 -15.27 12.94
CA HIS A 164 -7.80 -14.71 12.34
C HIS A 164 -7.47 -13.75 11.18
N VAL A 165 -6.48 -12.87 11.34
CA VAL A 165 -6.02 -11.97 10.26
C VAL A 165 -5.63 -12.76 9.01
N LEU A 166 -4.86 -13.83 9.18
CA LEU A 166 -4.38 -14.67 8.09
C LEU A 166 -5.49 -15.50 7.45
N GLN A 167 -6.44 -15.98 8.24
CA GLN A 167 -7.64 -16.65 7.72
C GLN A 167 -8.50 -15.70 6.90
N THR A 168 -8.68 -14.45 7.33
CA THR A 168 -9.36 -13.44 6.53
C THR A 168 -8.63 -13.21 5.20
N LEU A 169 -7.31 -13.02 5.23
CA LEU A 169 -6.51 -12.87 3.99
C LEU A 169 -6.67 -14.04 3.02
N LYS A 170 -6.64 -15.27 3.53
CA LYS A 170 -6.83 -16.48 2.73
C LYS A 170 -8.22 -16.54 2.08
N ASN A 171 -9.25 -16.18 2.82
CA ASN A 171 -10.65 -16.33 2.40
C ASN A 171 -11.14 -15.16 1.53
N THR A 172 -10.43 -14.03 1.52
CA THR A 172 -10.81 -12.88 0.72
C THR A 172 -10.49 -13.08 -0.77
N LYS A 173 -11.42 -12.68 -1.63
CA LYS A 173 -11.23 -12.69 -3.09
C LYS A 173 -10.31 -11.54 -3.52
N LEU A 174 -9.02 -11.83 -3.62
CA LEU A 174 -7.99 -10.88 -4.05
C LEU A 174 -7.69 -10.96 -5.55
N SER A 175 -7.16 -9.88 -6.13
CA SER A 175 -6.56 -9.90 -7.47
C SER A 175 -5.32 -10.79 -7.52
N LEU A 176 -4.86 -11.07 -8.73
CA LEU A 176 -3.64 -11.83 -8.98
C LEU A 176 -2.41 -11.24 -8.26
N GLY A 177 -2.17 -9.94 -8.41
CA GLY A 177 -1.03 -9.27 -7.78
C GLY A 177 -1.09 -9.31 -6.25
N ASN A 178 -2.29 -9.16 -5.69
CA ASN A 178 -2.50 -9.24 -4.25
C ASN A 178 -2.38 -10.66 -3.69
N LYS A 179 -2.84 -11.68 -4.42
CA LYS A 179 -2.59 -13.09 -4.06
C LYS A 179 -1.10 -13.38 -3.99
N ILE A 180 -0.32 -12.89 -4.96
CA ILE A 180 1.15 -12.99 -4.98
C ILE A 180 1.75 -12.26 -3.77
N ALA A 181 1.36 -11.01 -3.53
CA ALA A 181 1.88 -10.20 -2.42
C ALA A 181 1.55 -10.77 -1.02
N CYS A 182 0.48 -11.55 -0.90
CA CYS A 182 0.07 -12.22 0.33
C CYS A 182 0.98 -13.39 0.73
N ILE A 183 1.74 -13.98 -0.20
CA ILE A 183 2.51 -15.21 0.07
C ILE A 183 3.41 -15.08 1.31
N PRO A 184 4.23 -14.00 1.46
CA PRO A 184 5.11 -13.88 2.61
C PRO A 184 4.38 -13.60 3.93
N CYS A 185 3.07 -13.29 3.90
CA CYS A 185 2.29 -13.06 5.12
C CYS A 185 2.17 -14.31 5.99
N PHE A 186 2.33 -15.50 5.39
CA PHE A 186 2.13 -16.78 6.05
C PHE A 186 3.43 -17.42 6.55
N ILE A 187 4.54 -16.69 6.52
CA ILE A 187 5.83 -17.15 7.04
C ILE A 187 5.82 -17.14 8.58
N GLY A 188 6.61 -18.03 9.19
CA GLY A 188 6.70 -18.13 10.66
C GLY A 188 5.46 -18.78 11.29
N LEU A 189 4.51 -19.26 10.47
CA LEU A 189 3.41 -20.06 10.96
C LEU A 189 3.91 -21.45 11.35
N LYS A 190 3.72 -21.78 12.63
CA LYS A 190 3.89 -23.15 13.14
C LYS A 190 2.76 -24.09 12.73
N TYR A 191 1.72 -23.58 12.07
CA TYR A 191 0.49 -24.30 11.78
C TYR A 191 0.26 -24.40 10.28
N PRO A 192 -0.16 -25.57 9.78
CA PRO A 192 -0.42 -25.78 8.36
C PRO A 192 -1.70 -25.05 7.97
N ILE A 193 -1.60 -23.77 7.64
CA ILE A 193 -2.59 -23.18 6.75
C ILE A 193 -2.22 -23.73 5.38
N GLU A 194 -3.00 -24.69 4.88
CA GLU A 194 -2.90 -25.06 3.47
C GLU A 194 -3.26 -23.84 2.64
N ILE A 195 -2.34 -23.39 1.81
CA ILE A 195 -2.59 -22.26 0.93
C ILE A 195 -2.42 -22.77 -0.48
N ASP A 196 -3.51 -22.71 -1.25
CA ASP A 196 -3.47 -22.91 -2.69
C ASP A 196 -2.81 -21.69 -3.31
N PHE A 197 -1.48 -21.68 -3.29
CA PHE A 197 -0.65 -20.73 -4.02
C PHE A 197 -0.58 -21.04 -5.52
N PHE A 198 -1.38 -22.00 -6.01
CA PHE A 198 -1.43 -22.31 -7.43
C PHE A 198 -2.15 -21.18 -8.16
N ILE A 199 -1.32 -20.27 -8.62
CA ILE A 199 -1.71 -19.20 -9.49
C ILE A 199 -1.33 -19.68 -10.88
N ASP A 200 -2.32 -19.84 -11.76
CA ASP A 200 -2.09 -20.12 -13.18
C ASP A 200 -1.47 -18.87 -13.82
N VAL A 201 -0.18 -18.65 -13.56
CA VAL A 201 0.58 -17.58 -14.18
C VAL A 201 1.06 -18.14 -15.51
N THR A 202 0.20 -18.08 -16.53
CA THR A 202 0.60 -18.36 -17.91
C THR A 202 1.90 -17.60 -18.23
N ALA A 203 2.92 -18.34 -18.68
CA ALA A 203 4.32 -17.94 -18.77
C ALA A 203 4.60 -16.85 -19.81
N LYS A 204 4.06 -15.65 -19.61
CA LYS A 204 4.59 -14.44 -20.23
C LYS A 204 5.46 -13.74 -19.22
N SER A 205 6.74 -13.58 -19.56
CA SER A 205 7.77 -12.85 -18.82
C SER A 205 7.22 -11.50 -18.36
N SER A 206 6.72 -11.44 -17.13
CA SER A 206 6.12 -10.25 -16.55
C SER A 206 6.64 -10.07 -15.14
N PHE A 207 6.71 -8.83 -14.68
CA PHE A 207 7.15 -8.50 -13.33
C PHE A 207 6.36 -9.27 -12.25
N LEU A 208 5.08 -9.58 -12.50
CA LEU A 208 4.25 -10.39 -11.61
C LEU A 208 4.73 -11.83 -11.48
N VAL A 209 5.15 -12.47 -12.58
CA VAL A 209 5.74 -13.81 -12.57
C VAL A 209 6.99 -13.82 -11.71
N PHE A 210 7.88 -12.84 -11.89
CA PHE A 210 9.09 -12.71 -11.09
C PHE A 210 8.78 -12.56 -9.59
N LYS A 211 7.84 -11.66 -9.25
CA LYS A 211 7.43 -11.45 -7.85
C LYS A 211 6.77 -12.68 -7.22
N TYR A 212 6.04 -13.47 -8.01
CA TYR A 212 5.50 -14.74 -7.56
C TYR A 212 6.60 -15.70 -7.13
N PHE A 213 7.59 -15.91 -8.00
CA PHE A 213 8.71 -16.80 -7.66
C PHE A 213 9.55 -16.28 -6.49
N GLU A 214 9.87 -14.98 -6.45
CA GLU A 214 10.63 -14.37 -5.36
C GLU A 214 9.93 -14.62 -4.01
N TYR A 215 8.63 -14.33 -3.92
CA TYR A 215 7.87 -14.52 -2.68
C TYR A 215 7.67 -16.00 -2.35
N LEU A 216 7.52 -16.87 -3.34
CA LEU A 216 7.40 -18.30 -3.11
C LEU A 216 8.71 -18.88 -2.55
N VAL A 217 9.86 -18.57 -3.17
CA VAL A 217 11.18 -19.00 -2.68
C VAL A 217 11.44 -18.47 -1.28
N PHE A 218 11.12 -17.20 -1.03
CA PHE A 218 11.22 -16.60 0.30
C PHE A 218 10.34 -17.33 1.31
N PHE A 219 9.10 -17.66 0.96
CA PHE A 219 8.20 -18.45 1.81
C PHE A 219 8.77 -19.84 2.11
N VAL A 220 9.19 -20.60 1.09
CA VAL A 220 9.77 -21.94 1.23
C VAL A 220 10.97 -21.92 2.20
N LYS A 221 11.85 -20.92 2.05
CA LYS A 221 13.07 -20.81 2.84
C LYS A 221 12.80 -20.60 4.33
N TYR A 222 11.73 -19.91 4.68
CA TYR A 222 11.49 -19.44 6.05
C TYR A 222 10.23 -20.03 6.72
N SER A 223 9.50 -20.94 6.07
CA SER A 223 8.38 -21.67 6.66
C SER A 223 8.86 -22.88 7.49
N GLU A 224 8.41 -23.00 8.75
CA GLU A 224 8.76 -24.14 9.63
C GLU A 224 7.97 -25.43 9.31
N SER A 225 6.74 -25.32 8.80
CA SER A 225 5.90 -26.47 8.40
C SER A 225 5.29 -26.23 7.02
N ALA A 226 6.05 -26.58 5.98
CA ALA A 226 5.54 -26.49 4.62
C ALA A 226 4.71 -27.73 4.28
N SER A 227 3.45 -27.77 4.71
CA SER A 227 2.45 -28.58 4.01
C SER A 227 2.12 -27.85 2.71
N PHE A 228 2.96 -28.05 1.69
CA PHE A 228 2.69 -27.61 0.34
C PHE A 228 1.43 -28.31 -0.18
N GLY A 229 0.50 -27.56 -0.77
CA GLY A 229 -0.20 -28.10 -1.94
C GLY A 229 0.84 -28.42 -3.01
N LYS A 230 0.64 -29.47 -3.82
CA LYS A 230 1.62 -29.96 -4.82
C LYS A 230 2.41 -28.83 -5.49
N LEU A 231 3.75 -28.86 -5.40
CA LEU A 231 4.63 -27.95 -6.13
C LEU A 231 4.35 -28.06 -7.65
N PRO A 232 4.39 -26.96 -8.41
CA PRO A 232 4.19 -27.03 -9.85
C PRO A 232 5.34 -27.81 -10.50
N GLU A 233 5.01 -28.91 -11.18
CA GLU A 233 5.97 -29.67 -11.99
C GLU A 233 6.15 -29.05 -13.39
N HIS A 234 5.55 -27.88 -13.65
CA HIS A 234 5.59 -27.24 -14.96
C HIS A 234 7.02 -26.82 -15.31
N PRO A 235 7.54 -27.10 -16.53
CA PRO A 235 8.90 -26.76 -16.93
C PRO A 235 9.26 -25.28 -16.73
N ASP A 236 8.31 -24.38 -16.97
CA ASP A 236 8.50 -22.92 -16.76
C ASP A 236 8.75 -22.56 -15.29
N PHE A 237 8.17 -23.32 -14.35
CA PHE A 237 8.41 -23.15 -12.93
C PHE A 237 9.85 -23.50 -12.58
N VAL A 238 10.33 -24.63 -13.08
CA VAL A 238 11.71 -25.11 -12.86
C VAL A 238 12.70 -24.12 -13.48
N LEU A 239 12.45 -23.67 -14.70
CA LEU A 239 13.26 -22.66 -15.39
C LEU A 239 13.27 -21.31 -14.64
N GLY A 240 12.13 -20.84 -14.15
CA GLY A 240 12.04 -19.59 -13.40
C GLY A 240 12.79 -19.63 -12.07
N VAL A 241 12.68 -20.74 -11.33
CA VAL A 241 13.46 -20.95 -10.10
C VAL A 241 14.96 -21.02 -10.41
N GLN A 242 15.34 -21.73 -11.46
CA GLN A 242 16.74 -21.84 -11.88
C GLN A 242 17.33 -20.48 -12.27
N GLN A 243 16.59 -19.64 -12.99
CA GLN A 243 17.02 -18.28 -13.34
C GLN A 243 17.24 -17.37 -12.11
N ILE A 244 16.42 -17.52 -11.08
CA ILE A 244 16.58 -16.78 -9.81
C ILE A 244 17.81 -17.27 -9.04
N VAL A 245 17.99 -18.59 -8.94
CA VAL A 245 19.15 -19.19 -8.26
C VAL A 245 20.46 -18.82 -8.95
N ASP A 246 20.48 -18.85 -10.28
CA ASP A 246 21.66 -18.58 -11.09
C ASP A 246 21.93 -17.06 -11.27
N ASN A 247 21.11 -16.18 -10.68
CA ASN A 247 21.12 -14.73 -10.92
C ASN A 247 21.13 -14.35 -12.42
N SER A 248 20.54 -15.21 -13.27
CA SER A 248 20.62 -15.12 -14.73
C SER A 248 19.37 -14.50 -15.36
N TYR A 249 18.53 -13.86 -14.55
CA TYR A 249 17.32 -13.23 -15.01
C TYR A 249 17.62 -11.93 -15.76
N PHE A 250 17.09 -11.82 -16.98
CA PHE A 250 17.13 -10.59 -17.75
C PHE A 250 15.85 -9.80 -17.43
N LEU A 251 15.92 -8.87 -16.48
CA LEU A 251 14.98 -7.77 -16.47
C LEU A 251 15.40 -6.88 -17.64
N PRO A 252 14.54 -6.62 -18.64
CA PRO A 252 14.88 -5.64 -19.66
C PRO A 252 15.27 -4.35 -18.93
N ASP A 253 16.47 -3.85 -19.20
CA ASP A 253 16.96 -2.59 -18.66
C ASP A 253 15.93 -1.51 -19.00
N SER A 254 15.07 -1.18 -18.04
CA SER A 254 14.22 -0.01 -18.15
C SER A 254 15.15 1.18 -17.94
N SER A 255 15.63 1.74 -19.04
CA SER A 255 16.70 2.73 -19.10
C SER A 255 16.35 4.10 -18.48
N ASN A 256 15.35 4.21 -17.60
CA ASN A 256 14.95 5.47 -16.96
C ASN A 256 14.06 5.24 -15.71
N ILE A 257 14.58 4.57 -14.67
CA ILE A 257 13.85 4.49 -13.39
C ILE A 257 13.75 5.87 -12.70
N ASP A 258 14.65 6.80 -13.05
CA ASP A 258 14.72 8.16 -12.49
C ASP A 258 13.88 9.21 -13.25
N ASP A 259 13.26 8.84 -14.39
CA ASP A 259 12.37 9.76 -15.08
C ASP A 259 10.99 9.73 -14.44
N LEU A 260 10.74 10.70 -13.55
CA LEU A 260 9.43 10.90 -12.92
C LEU A 260 8.30 11.05 -13.94
N SER A 261 8.59 11.40 -15.20
CA SER A 261 7.56 11.43 -16.27
C SER A 261 7.10 10.05 -16.72
N LEU A 262 7.83 8.97 -16.41
CA LEU A 262 7.38 7.59 -16.64
C LEU A 262 6.54 7.05 -15.45
N LEU A 263 6.63 7.70 -14.28
CA LEU A 263 5.76 7.45 -13.12
C LEU A 263 4.48 8.26 -13.16
N LEU A 264 4.48 9.38 -13.90
CA LEU A 264 3.26 9.87 -14.52
C LEU A 264 2.86 8.78 -15.50
N LEU A 265 1.80 8.06 -15.17
CA LEU A 265 1.15 7.19 -16.13
C LEU A 265 1.00 7.97 -17.45
N GLU A 266 1.79 7.62 -18.48
CA GLU A 266 1.38 7.74 -19.86
C GLU A 266 0.20 6.77 -20.06
N ASP A 267 -0.85 6.98 -19.29
CA ASP A 267 -2.10 6.30 -19.45
C ASP A 267 -2.80 7.05 -20.58
N ASP A 268 -2.77 6.43 -21.76
CA ASP A 268 -3.54 6.87 -22.90
C ASP A 268 -4.99 7.18 -22.53
N ASN A 269 -5.55 6.55 -21.50
CA ASN A 269 -6.89 6.85 -21.01
C ASN A 269 -6.97 8.21 -20.32
N VAL A 270 -5.93 8.67 -19.60
CA VAL A 270 -5.86 10.02 -19.03
C VAL A 270 -5.75 11.06 -20.15
N ILE A 271 -4.92 10.81 -21.17
CA ILE A 271 -4.83 11.70 -22.34
C ILE A 271 -6.16 11.73 -23.10
N LYS A 272 -6.79 10.57 -23.34
CA LYS A 272 -8.12 10.48 -23.96
C LYS A 272 -9.19 11.18 -23.12
N TYR A 273 -9.12 11.07 -21.79
CA TYR A 273 -10.06 11.74 -20.88
C TYR A 273 -9.86 13.25 -20.87
N LEU A 274 -8.61 13.72 -20.85
CA LEU A 274 -8.27 15.14 -20.96
C LEU A 274 -8.69 15.70 -22.32
N GLN A 275 -8.50 14.95 -23.42
CA GLN A 275 -9.02 15.31 -24.75
C GLN A 275 -10.54 15.39 -24.76
N LEU A 276 -11.24 14.40 -24.18
CA LEU A 276 -12.69 14.39 -24.07
C LEU A 276 -13.18 15.62 -23.29
N LYS A 277 -12.60 15.89 -22.11
CA LYS A 277 -12.97 17.04 -21.28
C LYS A 277 -12.61 18.36 -21.92
N TYR A 278 -11.46 18.45 -22.59
CA TYR A 278 -11.08 19.62 -23.40
C TYR A 278 -12.12 19.87 -24.47
N ASN A 279 -12.55 18.86 -25.22
CA ASN A 279 -13.56 18.98 -26.26
C ASN A 279 -14.93 19.43 -25.72
N LEU A 280 -15.30 18.97 -24.52
CA LEU A 280 -16.54 19.35 -23.84
C LEU A 280 -16.48 20.71 -23.12
N ALA A 281 -15.30 21.26 -22.88
CA ALA A 281 -15.16 22.54 -22.17
C ALA A 281 -15.69 23.71 -23.01
N SER A 282 -16.47 24.59 -22.37
CA SER A 282 -17.00 25.81 -22.99
C SER A 282 -15.93 26.89 -23.22
N ASP A 283 -14.87 26.89 -22.42
CA ASP A 283 -13.71 27.79 -22.55
C ASP A 283 -12.42 26.96 -22.58
N LYS A 284 -11.79 26.90 -23.75
CA LYS A 284 -10.62 26.05 -24.01
C LYS A 284 -9.36 26.59 -23.35
N GLU A 285 -9.18 27.90 -23.34
CA GLU A 285 -7.97 28.53 -22.79
C GLU A 285 -7.97 28.45 -21.27
N LYS A 286 -9.11 28.70 -20.63
CA LYS A 286 -9.25 28.50 -19.18
C LYS A 286 -9.07 27.04 -18.76
N PHE A 287 -9.47 26.09 -19.60
CA PHE A 287 -9.21 24.67 -19.36
C PHE A 287 -7.71 24.37 -19.43
N LYS A 288 -7.00 24.86 -20.46
CA LYS A 288 -5.55 24.70 -20.60
C LYS A 288 -4.80 25.32 -19.43
N GLU A 289 -5.13 26.54 -19.01
CA GLU A 289 -4.51 27.18 -17.85
C GLU A 289 -4.66 26.32 -16.59
N LYS A 290 -5.85 25.77 -16.32
CA LYS A 290 -6.06 24.90 -15.15
C LYS A 290 -5.26 23.60 -15.21
N VAL A 291 -5.11 23.01 -16.40
CA VAL A 291 -4.29 21.81 -16.59
C VAL A 291 -2.80 22.15 -16.39
N LEU A 292 -2.34 23.28 -16.93
CA LEU A 292 -0.97 23.75 -16.75
C LEU A 292 -0.68 24.10 -15.29
N ASP A 293 -1.57 24.82 -14.61
CA ASP A 293 -1.45 25.13 -13.18
C ASP A 293 -1.37 23.84 -12.34
N PHE A 294 -2.17 22.83 -12.70
CA PHE A 294 -2.09 21.52 -12.08
C PHE A 294 -0.72 20.86 -12.32
N MET A 295 -0.22 20.86 -13.55
CA MET A 295 1.10 20.32 -13.89
C MET A 295 2.25 21.06 -13.21
N PHE A 296 2.20 22.39 -13.15
CA PHE A 296 3.22 23.21 -12.49
C PHE A 296 3.21 23.02 -10.97
N ALA A 297 2.05 22.76 -10.35
CA ALA A 297 1.98 22.43 -8.94
C ALA A 297 2.59 21.05 -8.58
N LEU A 298 2.89 20.21 -9.58
CA LEU A 298 3.51 18.90 -9.40
C LEU A 298 5.05 18.94 -9.47
N ASN A 299 5.63 19.94 -10.13
CA ASN A 299 7.08 20.17 -10.17
C ASN A 299 7.55 20.78 -8.85
#